data_AF-A0A6H1MZ63-F1
#
_entry.id   AF-A0A6H1MZ63-F1
#
_cell.length_a   1.000
_cell.length_b   1.000
_cell.length_c   1.000
_cell.angle_alpha   90.00
_cell.angle_beta   90.00
_cell.angle_gamma   90.00
#
_symmetry.space_group_name_H-M   'P 1'
#
loop_
_entity.id
_entity.type
_entity.pdbx_description
1 polymer ?
#
loop_
_entity_poly.entity_id
_entity_poly.type
_entity_poly.pdbx_seq_one_letter_code
_entity_poly.pdbx_strand_id
1 'polypeptide(L)' 'MSPDQVADWDVPAETAAVADLRTAVTHRLAHWGLDDLVLTTELILSELVNNAIRWTDPPSAAL' A
#
# COMPACT_ATOMS: atom_id res chain seq x y z
N MET A 1 10.67 -16.94 0.60
CA MET A 1 9.50 -16.94 1.48
C MET A 1 8.48 -17.90 0.89
N SER A 2 7.65 -18.52 1.72
CA SER A 2 6.58 -19.37 1.20
C SER A 2 5.47 -18.46 0.61
N PRO A 3 4.82 -18.83 -0.52
CA PRO A 3 3.87 -17.94 -1.20
C PRO A 3 2.66 -17.50 -0.35
N ASP A 4 2.31 -18.27 0.68
CA ASP A 4 1.27 -17.98 1.66
C ASP A 4 1.64 -16.84 2.64
N GLN A 5 2.91 -16.43 2.68
CA GLN A 5 3.43 -15.34 3.50
C GLN A 5 3.65 -14.05 2.71
N VAL A 6 3.20 -14.01 1.46
CA VAL A 6 3.31 -12.84 0.58
C VAL A 6 1.92 -12.51 0.06
N ALA A 7 1.63 -11.21 -0.04
CA ALA A 7 0.40 -10.70 -0.63
C ALA A 7 0.76 -9.52 -1.52
N ASP A 8 0.24 -9.54 -2.75
CA ASP A 8 0.49 -8.53 -3.77
C ASP A 8 -0.83 -7.86 -4.14
N TRP A 9 -0.78 -6.54 -4.37
CA TRP A 9 -1.92 -5.73 -4.77
C TRP A 9 -1.53 -4.78 -5.89
N ASP A 10 -2.38 -4.72 -6.92
CA ASP A 10 -2.35 -3.65 -7.91
C ASP A 10 -3.07 -2.43 -7.33
N VAL A 11 -2.35 -1.31 -7.22
CA VAL A 11 -2.87 -0.07 -6.62
C VAL A 11 -2.94 1.00 -7.70
N PRO A 12 -4.14 1.49 -8.07
CA PRO A 12 -4.30 2.63 -8.96
C PRO A 12 -3.55 3.86 -8.44
N ALA A 13 -3.01 4.69 -9.33
CA ALA A 13 -2.32 5.93 -9.00
C ALA A 13 -3.31 7.06 -8.60
N GLU A 14 -4.20 6.77 -7.65
CA GLU A 14 -5.29 7.64 -7.22
C GLU A 14 -5.37 7.65 -5.69
N THR A 15 -5.52 8.82 -5.07
CA THR A 15 -5.56 8.93 -3.60
C THR A 15 -6.69 8.12 -2.97
N ALA A 16 -7.80 7.92 -3.69
CA ALA A 16 -8.91 7.10 -3.22
C ALA A 16 -8.52 5.62 -2.99
N ALA A 17 -7.56 5.09 -3.76
CA ALA A 17 -7.10 3.71 -3.64
C ALA A 17 -6.40 3.39 -2.30
N VAL A 18 -5.95 4.42 -1.58
CA VAL A 18 -5.30 4.26 -0.26
C VAL A 18 -6.26 3.64 0.77
N ALA A 19 -7.54 4.00 0.73
CA ALA A 19 -8.53 3.46 1.66
C ALA A 19 -8.81 1.96 1.43
N ASP A 20 -8.88 1.57 0.16
CA ASP A 20 -9.08 0.17 -0.23
C ASP A 20 -7.86 -0.68 0.12
N LEU A 21 -6.65 -0.15 -0.12
CA LEU A 21 -5.40 -0.83 0.25
C LEU A 21 -5.31 -1.06 1.76
N ARG A 22 -5.63 -0.06 2.58
CA ARG A 22 -5.65 -0.19 4.05
C ARG A 22 -6.58 -1.31 4.50
N THR A 23 -7.79 -1.35 3.93
CA THR A 23 -8.77 -2.40 4.22
C THR A 23 -8.23 -3.79 3.85
N ALA A 24 -7.64 -3.93 2.67
CA ALA A 24 -7.07 -5.19 2.19
C ALA A 24 -5.90 -5.68 3.08
N VAL A 25 -5.02 -4.77 3.49
CA VAL A 25 -3.88 -5.06 4.37
C VAL A 25 -4.34 -5.47 5.76
N THR A 26 -5.31 -4.77 6.33
CA THR A 26 -5.90 -5.12 7.62
C THR A 26 -6.47 -6.54 7.60
N HIS A 27 -7.25 -6.89 6.58
CA HIS A 27 -7.74 -8.26 6.42
C HIS A 27 -6.62 -9.27 6.24
N ARG A 28 -5.55 -8.90 5.52
CA ARG A 28 -4.44 -9.83 5.29
C ARG A 28 -3.66 -10.11 6.57
N LEU A 29 -3.34 -9.08 7.35
CA LEU A 29 -2.63 -9.20 8.62
C LEU A 29 -3.45 -9.98 9.65
N ALA A 30 -4.76 -9.72 9.75
CA ALA A 30 -5.64 -10.51 10.62
C ALA A 30 -5.65 -12.00 10.23
N HIS A 31 -5.66 -12.31 8.94
CA HIS A 31 -5.57 -13.70 8.47
C HIS A 31 -4.23 -14.36 8.82
N TRP A 32 -3.14 -13.60 8.85
CA TRP A 32 -1.83 -14.07 9.29
C TRP A 32 -1.65 -14.06 10.82
N GLY A 33 -2.64 -13.60 11.59
CA GLY A 33 -2.57 -13.47 13.06
C GLY A 33 -1.61 -12.37 13.51
N LEU A 34 -1.52 -11.28 12.73
CA LEU A 34 -0.61 -10.15 12.94
C LEU A 34 -1.36 -8.85 13.26
N ASP A 35 -2.46 -8.94 14.00
CA ASP A 35 -3.36 -7.83 14.33
C ASP A 35 -2.61 -6.63 14.97
N ASP A 36 -1.60 -6.90 15.80
CA ASP A 36 -0.78 -5.88 16.46
C ASP A 36 0.03 -5.00 15.47
N LEU A 37 0.24 -5.47 14.23
CA LEU A 37 0.99 -4.75 13.19
C LEU A 37 0.10 -3.90 12.27
N VAL A 38 -1.24 -3.98 12.41
CA VAL A 38 -2.19 -3.34 11.49
C VAL A 38 -1.95 -1.85 11.40
N LEU A 39 -1.96 -1.14 12.54
CA LEU A 39 -1.85 0.33 12.55
C LEU A 39 -0.55 0.81 11.90
N THR A 40 0.57 0.20 12.27
CA THR A 40 1.90 0.58 11.75
C THR A 40 1.99 0.31 10.25
N THR A 41 1.49 -0.84 9.79
CA THR A 41 1.56 -1.22 8.39
C THR A 41 0.66 -0.33 7.53
N GLU A 42 -0.55 -0.02 7.99
CA GLU A 42 -1.45 0.92 7.29
C GLU A 42 -0.82 2.30 7.12
N LEU A 43 -0.13 2.81 8.16
CA LEU A 43 0.55 4.10 8.09
C LEU A 43 1.68 4.08 7.06
N ILE A 44 2.56 3.08 7.14
CA ILE A 44 3.68 2.94 6.20
C ILE A 44 3.18 2.87 4.76
N LEU A 45 2.16 2.04 4.50
CA LEU A 45 1.62 1.90 3.15
C LEU A 45 0.91 3.16 2.66
N SER A 46 0.19 3.87 3.54
CA SER A 46 -0.45 5.13 3.17
C SER A 46 0.58 6.17 2.73
N GLU A 47 1.68 6.30 3.47
CA GLU A 47 2.77 7.22 3.11
C GLU A 47 3.50 6.78 1.83
N LEU A 48 3.79 5.49 1.67
CA LEU A 48 4.46 4.98 0.48
C LEU A 48 3.61 5.19 -0.78
N VAL A 49 2.31 4.87 -0.72
CA VAL A 49 1.40 5.04 -1.84
C VAL A 49 1.14 6.51 -2.12
N ASN A 50 0.95 7.35 -1.11
CA ASN A 50 0.82 8.80 -1.30
C ASN A 50 2.07 9.38 -1.98
N ASN A 51 3.27 8.97 -1.55
CA ASN A 51 4.50 9.39 -2.20
C ASN A 51 4.59 8.89 -3.65
N ALA A 52 4.22 7.64 -3.92
CA ALA A 52 4.20 7.11 -5.28
C ALA A 52 3.24 7.91 -6.18
N ILE A 53 2.01 8.17 -5.73
CA ILE A 53 1.02 8.96 -6.49
C ILE A 53 1.55 10.38 -6.74
N ARG A 54 2.19 11.01 -5.76
CA ARG A 54 2.69 12.39 -5.87
C ARG A 54 3.87 12.53 -6.82
N TRP A 55 4.73 11.50 -6.91
CA TRP A 55 6.02 11.59 -7.58
C TRP A 55 6.15 10.66 -8.80
N THR A 56 5.06 10.05 -9.25
CA THR A 56 5.05 9.21 -10.46
C THR A 56 5.17 9.99 -11.76
N ASP A 57 5.05 11.33 -11.72
CA ASP A 57 5.45 12.20 -12.82
C ASP A 57 6.91 12.66 -12.63
N PRO A 58 7.88 12.16 -13.41
CA PRO A 58 9.16 12.85 -13.54
C PRO A 58 8.90 14.25 -14.15
N PRO A 59 9.73 15.27 -13.85
CA PRO A 59 9.58 16.55 -14.53
C PRO A 59 9.60 16.27 -16.03
N SER A 60 8.53 16.67 -16.73
CA SER A 60 8.51 16.62 -18.19
C SER A 60 9.76 17.36 -18.65
N ALA A 61 10.74 16.63 -19.16
CA ALA A 61 11.93 17.20 -19.75
C ALA A 61 11.46 17.96 -20.99
N ALA A 62 11.06 19.22 -20.80
CA ALA A 62 10.91 20.17 -21.87
C ALA A 62 12.33 20.43 -22.41
N LEU A 63 12.67 19.71 -23.48
CA LEU A 63 13.71 20.09 -24.42
C LEU A 63 13.06 20.88 -25.56
#